data_AF-I5B6U5-F1
#
_entry.id   AF-I5B6U5-F1
#
_cell.length_a   1.000
_cell.length_b   1.000
_cell.length_c   1.000
_cell.angle_alpha   90.00
_cell.angle_beta   90.00
_cell.angle_gamma   90.00
#
_symmetry.space_group_name_H-M   'P 1'
#
loop_
_entity.id
_entity.type
_entity.pdbx_description
1 polymer ?
#
loop_
_entity_poly.entity_id
_entity_poly.type
_entity_poly.pdbx_seq_one_letter_code
_entity_poly.pdbx_strand_id
1 'polypeptide(L)'
;MCSDLHQDPVMALELYCARFRIETMFDMLKNVMGVFRYRFWTKGLPRHSRKPRKNKYLNPPMGIDQKRKVRRCFDAYERFVMIGSIALGLLQLISLKYQNSVWREFQGFLRTKSRSLPSERTVKFVIANLLIVDLFSSAPGAIIRKIQKYRFKKKMLKPGVLPEKLVPDPEMALPKLE
;
A
#
# COMPACT_ATOMS: atom_id res chain seq x y z
N MET A 1 20.40 1.81 -23.08
CA MET A 1 21.38 1.59 -24.15
C MET A 1 20.59 1.05 -25.33
N CYS A 2 20.41 1.87 -26.36
CA CYS A 2 19.53 1.59 -27.50
C CYS A 2 20.33 1.02 -28.67
N SER A 3 19.70 0.22 -29.52
CA SER A 3 20.32 -0.31 -30.75
C SER A 3 20.05 0.56 -31.98
N ASP A 4 19.22 1.59 -31.83
CA ASP A 4 18.90 2.54 -32.91
C ASP A 4 19.97 3.62 -33.01
N LEU A 5 20.59 3.74 -34.19
CA LEU A 5 21.65 4.71 -34.49
C LEU A 5 21.12 6.12 -34.82
N HIS A 6 19.82 6.27 -35.10
CA HIS A 6 19.20 7.55 -35.43
C HIS A 6 18.47 8.20 -34.26
N GLN A 7 18.45 7.55 -33.09
CA GLN A 7 17.75 8.07 -31.92
C GLN A 7 18.48 9.28 -31.33
N ASP A 8 17.70 10.30 -30.96
CA ASP A 8 18.21 11.48 -30.25
C ASP A 8 18.91 11.08 -28.93
N PRO A 9 20.17 11.49 -28.71
CA PRO A 9 20.95 11.10 -27.55
C PRO A 9 20.36 11.59 -26.23
N VAL A 10 19.72 12.77 -26.22
CA VAL A 10 19.09 13.33 -25.01
C VAL A 10 17.88 12.48 -24.62
N MET A 11 17.00 12.18 -25.57
CA MET A 11 15.86 11.29 -25.36
C MET A 11 16.28 9.89 -24.90
N ALA A 12 17.37 9.35 -25.45
CA ALA A 12 17.90 8.06 -25.03
C ALA A 12 18.34 8.06 -23.54
N LEU A 13 18.97 9.15 -23.08
CA LEU A 13 19.35 9.33 -21.68
C LEU A 13 18.13 9.50 -20.77
N GLU A 14 17.14 10.30 -21.17
CA GLU A 14 15.90 10.50 -20.40
C GLU A 14 15.12 9.19 -20.20
N LEU A 15 14.98 8.38 -21.26
CA LEU A 15 14.35 7.07 -21.19
C LEU A 15 15.12 6.11 -20.28
N TYR A 16 16.45 6.17 -20.31
CA TYR A 16 17.29 5.38 -19.42
C TYR A 16 17.10 5.79 -17.95
N CYS A 17 17.05 7.09 -17.66
CA CYS A 17 16.77 7.63 -16.32
C CYS A 17 15.36 7.24 -15.83
N ALA A 18 14.37 7.15 -16.73
CA ALA A 18 13.02 6.71 -16.38
C ALA A 18 12.96 5.27 -15.84
N ARG A 19 13.98 4.43 -16.09
CA ARG A 19 14.09 3.07 -15.52
C ARG A 19 14.03 3.07 -14.00
N PHE A 20 14.57 4.11 -13.34
CA PHE A 20 14.56 4.21 -11.87
C PHE A 20 13.14 4.22 -11.27
N ARG A 21 12.11 4.55 -12.09
CA ARG A 21 10.71 4.46 -11.67
C ARG A 21 10.31 3.02 -11.28
N ILE A 22 10.86 2.01 -11.95
CA ILE A 22 10.58 0.60 -11.62
C ILE A 22 11.19 0.26 -10.26
N GLU A 23 12.40 0.73 -9.96
CA GLU A 23 13.05 0.51 -8.67
C GLU A 23 12.28 1.18 -7.53
N THR A 24 11.86 2.43 -7.74
CA THR A 24 10.98 3.14 -6.81
C THR A 24 9.68 2.39 -6.59
N MET A 25 9.05 1.88 -7.66
CA MET A 25 7.82 1.10 -7.56
C MET A 25 8.03 -0.18 -6.73
N PHE A 26 9.13 -0.91 -6.94
CA PHE A 26 9.45 -2.09 -6.14
C PHE A 26 9.73 -1.75 -4.68
N ASP A 27 10.37 -0.61 -4.40
CA ASP A 27 10.57 -0.11 -3.04
C ASP A 27 9.21 0.16 -2.36
N MET A 28 8.27 0.81 -3.05
CA MET A 28 6.92 1.02 -2.53
C MET A 28 6.16 -0.29 -2.28
N LEU A 29 6.23 -1.25 -3.21
CA LEU A 29 5.59 -2.56 -3.04
C LEU A 29 6.17 -3.31 -1.83
N LYS A 30 7.49 -3.27 -1.64
CA LYS A 30 8.19 -3.98 -0.56
C LYS A 30 8.00 -3.30 0.79
N ASN A 31 8.32 -2.02 0.88
CA ASN A 31 8.47 -1.29 2.14
C ASN A 31 7.20 -0.57 2.58
N VAL A 32 6.40 -0.06 1.64
CA VAL A 32 5.13 0.61 1.97
C VAL A 32 3.99 -0.40 2.02
N MET A 33 3.80 -1.21 0.99
CA MET A 33 2.66 -2.13 0.90
C MET A 33 2.93 -3.49 1.56
N GLY A 34 4.19 -3.93 1.65
CA GLY A 34 4.54 -5.22 2.27
C GLY A 34 4.15 -6.43 1.42
N VAL A 35 4.08 -6.26 0.10
CA VAL A 35 3.56 -7.26 -0.85
C VAL A 35 4.42 -8.54 -0.90
N PHE A 36 5.67 -8.48 -0.47
CA PHE A 36 6.56 -9.64 -0.40
C PHE A 36 6.64 -10.29 0.99
N ARG A 37 5.77 -9.88 1.94
CA ARG A 37 5.74 -10.41 3.33
C ARG A 37 4.71 -11.54 3.50
N TYR A 38 4.35 -12.23 2.42
CA TYR A 38 3.40 -13.33 2.47
C TYR A 38 3.93 -14.55 3.23
N ARG A 39 3.00 -15.38 3.73
CA ARG A 39 3.29 -16.62 4.46
C ARG A 39 2.66 -17.87 3.82
N PHE A 40 2.40 -17.84 2.52
CA PHE A 40 2.00 -19.03 1.78
C PHE A 40 3.25 -19.90 1.61
N TRP A 41 3.35 -21.04 2.28
CA TRP A 41 4.51 -21.93 2.19
C TRP A 41 4.00 -23.35 1.95
N THR A 42 4.63 -24.09 1.04
CA THR A 42 4.29 -25.50 0.80
C THR A 42 5.47 -26.40 1.06
N LYS A 43 5.25 -27.49 1.81
CA LYS A 43 6.23 -28.59 1.98
C LYS A 43 6.34 -29.51 0.74
N GLY A 44 5.60 -29.22 -0.32
CA GLY A 44 5.55 -30.05 -1.54
C GLY A 44 6.76 -29.89 -2.46
N LEU A 45 7.57 -28.83 -2.32
CA LEU A 45 8.83 -28.70 -3.06
C LEU A 45 9.94 -29.52 -2.38
N PRO A 46 10.76 -30.24 -3.15
CA PRO A 46 11.94 -30.89 -2.60
C PRO A 46 12.91 -29.85 -2.04
N ARG A 47 13.60 -30.21 -0.95
CA ARG A 47 14.62 -29.34 -0.35
C ARG A 47 15.74 -29.11 -1.35
N HIS A 48 16.00 -27.85 -1.67
CA HIS A 48 17.11 -27.47 -2.52
C HIS A 48 18.33 -27.03 -1.68
N SER A 49 19.53 -27.32 -2.18
CA SER A 49 20.76 -26.80 -1.56
C SER A 49 20.79 -25.27 -1.63
N ARG A 50 21.28 -24.63 -0.56
CA ARG A 50 21.47 -23.17 -0.49
C ARG A 50 22.66 -22.69 -1.33
N LYS A 51 23.53 -23.61 -1.78
CA LYS A 51 24.63 -23.30 -2.69
C LYS A 51 24.10 -23.25 -4.12
N PRO A 52 24.45 -22.20 -4.92
CA PRO A 52 24.01 -22.11 -6.30
C PRO A 52 24.53 -23.31 -7.08
N ARG A 53 23.61 -24.07 -7.68
CA ARG A 53 23.91 -25.19 -8.59
C ARG A 53 23.19 -24.93 -9.90
N LYS A 54 23.73 -25.47 -10.99
CA LYS A 54 23.11 -25.37 -12.32
C LYS A 54 21.67 -25.89 -12.24
N ASN A 55 20.72 -25.14 -12.81
CA ASN A 55 19.28 -25.45 -12.78
C ASN A 55 18.90 -26.77 -13.48
N LYS A 56 19.87 -27.43 -14.12
CA LYS A 56 19.72 -28.72 -14.81
C LYS A 56 19.26 -29.86 -13.89
N TYR A 57 19.47 -29.74 -12.58
CA TYR A 57 19.17 -30.79 -11.59
C TYR A 57 18.00 -30.47 -10.65
N LEU A 58 17.09 -29.57 -11.06
CA LEU A 58 15.88 -29.32 -10.27
C LEU A 58 14.94 -30.51 -10.35
N ASN A 59 14.77 -31.21 -9.24
CA ASN A 59 13.79 -32.30 -9.14
C ASN A 59 12.37 -31.72 -9.09
N PRO A 60 11.45 -32.13 -9.99
CA PRO A 60 10.06 -31.74 -9.89
C PRO A 60 9.40 -32.39 -8.65
N PRO A 61 8.32 -31.79 -8.11
CA PRO A 61 7.57 -32.42 -7.04
C PRO A 61 7.00 -33.79 -7.48
N MET A 62 7.22 -34.82 -6.67
CA MET A 62 6.71 -36.17 -6.89
C MET A 62 5.22 -36.25 -6.52
N GLY A 63 4.41 -36.80 -7.42
CA GLY A 63 2.97 -37.00 -7.23
C GLY A 63 2.09 -35.86 -7.79
N ILE A 64 0.95 -36.24 -8.37
CA ILE A 64 -0.03 -35.32 -8.98
C ILE A 64 -0.58 -34.33 -7.94
N ASP A 65 -0.85 -34.80 -6.71
CA ASP A 65 -1.39 -33.96 -5.64
C ASP A 65 -0.39 -32.92 -5.12
N GLN A 66 0.90 -33.26 -5.04
CA GLN A 66 1.95 -32.32 -4.63
C GLN A 66 2.16 -31.25 -5.69
N LYS A 67 2.18 -31.63 -6.98
CA LYS A 67 2.22 -30.68 -8.11
C LYS A 67 1.06 -29.68 -8.03
N ARG A 68 -0.16 -30.16 -7.74
CA ARG A 68 -1.35 -29.30 -7.56
C ARG A 68 -1.21 -28.33 -6.40
N LYS A 69 -0.70 -28.79 -5.24
CA LYS A 69 -0.45 -27.92 -4.06
C LYS A 69 0.59 -26.84 -4.35
N VAL A 70 1.69 -27.21 -5.01
CA VAL A 70 2.75 -26.28 -5.40
C VAL A 70 2.20 -25.24 -6.38
N ARG A 71 1.45 -25.65 -7.41
CA ARG A 71 0.81 -24.72 -8.35
C ARG A 71 -0.11 -23.73 -7.64
N ARG A 72 -1.00 -24.20 -6.76
CA ARG A 72 -1.88 -23.32 -5.96
C ARG A 72 -1.11 -22.31 -5.11
N CYS A 73 0.06 -22.69 -4.61
CA CYS A 73 0.92 -21.78 -3.85
C CYS A 73 1.52 -20.68 -4.74
N PHE A 74 1.97 -21.05 -5.95
CA PHE A 74 2.42 -20.08 -6.95
C PHE A 74 1.28 -19.14 -7.37
N ASP A 75 0.10 -19.68 -7.67
CA ASP A 75 -1.07 -18.88 -7.99
C ASP A 75 -1.41 -17.89 -6.86
N ALA A 76 -1.27 -18.33 -5.59
CA ALA A 76 -1.47 -17.46 -4.44
C ALA A 76 -0.42 -16.34 -4.35
N TYR A 77 0.84 -16.62 -4.66
CA TYR A 77 1.88 -15.59 -4.72
C TYR A 77 1.58 -14.56 -5.81
N GLU A 78 1.31 -15.00 -7.03
CA GLU A 78 1.06 -14.13 -8.17
C GLU A 78 -0.16 -13.23 -7.91
N ARG A 79 -1.25 -13.81 -7.42
CA ARG A 79 -2.47 -13.05 -7.09
C ARG A 79 -2.23 -12.06 -5.97
N PHE A 80 -1.50 -12.44 -4.91
CA PHE A 80 -1.19 -11.53 -3.81
C PHE A 80 -0.35 -10.35 -4.28
N VAL A 81 0.65 -10.62 -5.13
CA VAL A 81 1.49 -9.56 -5.73
C VAL A 81 0.66 -8.65 -6.63
N MET A 82 -0.19 -9.22 -7.49
CA MET A 82 -1.06 -8.47 -8.40
C MET A 82 -2.03 -7.56 -7.65
N ILE A 83 -2.68 -8.06 -6.60
CA ILE A 83 -3.56 -7.25 -5.74
C ILE A 83 -2.77 -6.11 -5.09
N GLY A 84 -1.56 -6.38 -4.61
CA GLY A 84 -0.66 -5.38 -4.07
C GLY A 84 -0.30 -4.28 -5.07
N SER A 85 -0.03 -4.66 -6.33
CA SER A 85 0.25 -3.73 -7.42
C SER A 85 -0.96 -2.87 -7.79
N ILE A 86 -2.15 -3.46 -7.87
CA ILE A 86 -3.40 -2.72 -8.11
C ILE A 86 -3.64 -1.71 -6.98
N ALA A 87 -3.48 -2.14 -5.72
CA ALA A 87 -3.63 -1.25 -4.57
C ALA A 87 -2.62 -0.09 -4.60
N LEU A 88 -1.37 -0.34 -4.98
CA LEU A 88 -0.37 0.73 -5.15
C LEU A 88 -0.79 1.71 -6.27
N GLY A 89 -1.27 1.21 -7.40
CA GLY A 89 -1.78 2.05 -8.49
C GLY A 89 -2.97 2.91 -8.07
N LEU A 90 -3.87 2.38 -7.23
CA LEU A 90 -4.98 3.15 -6.66
C LEU A 90 -4.48 4.28 -5.74
N LEU A 91 -3.46 4.02 -4.92
CA LEU A 91 -2.85 5.07 -4.08
C LEU A 91 -2.24 6.19 -4.94
N GLN A 92 -1.59 5.84 -6.05
CA GLN A 92 -1.03 6.81 -6.99
C GLN A 92 -2.13 7.62 -7.69
N LEU A 93 -3.21 6.96 -8.12
CA LEU A 93 -4.37 7.64 -8.70
C LEU A 93 -4.98 8.65 -7.72
N ILE A 94 -5.12 8.26 -6.45
CA ILE A 94 -5.67 9.13 -5.41
C ILE A 94 -4.74 10.30 -5.12
N SER A 95 -3.42 10.06 -5.11
CA SER A 95 -2.42 11.13 -4.97
C SER A 95 -2.59 12.21 -6.06
N LEU A 96 -2.78 11.78 -7.31
CA LEU A 96 -2.91 12.68 -8.46
C LEU A 96 -4.26 13.41 -8.50
N LYS A 97 -5.37 12.71 -8.20
CA LYS A 97 -6.73 13.27 -8.33
C LYS A 97 -7.20 14.05 -7.10
N TYR A 98 -6.76 13.66 -5.90
CA TYR A 98 -7.32 14.17 -4.63
C TYR A 98 -6.26 14.78 -3.72
N GLN A 99 -5.21 15.39 -4.28
CA GLN A 99 -4.10 15.99 -3.54
C GLN A 99 -4.55 16.88 -2.37
N ASN A 100 -5.45 17.84 -2.61
CA ASN A 100 -5.87 18.80 -1.59
C ASN A 100 -6.62 18.12 -0.44
N SER A 101 -7.51 17.18 -0.77
CA SER A 101 -8.26 16.40 0.22
C SER A 101 -7.31 15.55 1.07
N VAL A 102 -6.33 14.88 0.46
CA VAL A 102 -5.35 14.07 1.19
C VAL A 102 -4.56 14.92 2.18
N TRP A 103 -4.13 16.13 1.78
CA TRP A 103 -3.40 17.02 2.69
C TRP A 103 -4.25 17.55 3.84
N ARG A 104 -5.53 17.84 3.59
CA ARG A 104 -6.46 18.29 4.63
C ARG A 104 -6.69 17.23 5.70
N GLU A 105 -6.85 15.97 5.29
CA GLU A 105 -7.07 14.85 6.20
C GLU A 105 -5.77 14.28 6.82
N PHE A 106 -4.60 14.83 6.47
CA PHE A 106 -3.32 14.34 6.98
C PHE A 106 -3.08 14.80 8.42
N GLN A 107 -3.22 13.85 9.36
CA GLN A 107 -3.02 14.06 10.80
C GLN A 107 -1.60 13.71 11.28
N GLY A 108 -0.65 13.52 10.36
CA GLY A 108 0.73 13.18 10.70
C GLY A 108 1.63 14.41 10.80
N PHE A 109 2.82 14.24 11.39
CA PHE A 109 3.84 15.28 11.39
C PHE A 109 4.85 15.07 10.25
N LEU A 110 5.12 16.11 9.48
CA LEU A 110 6.19 16.15 8.48
C LEU A 110 7.08 17.36 8.75
N ARG A 111 8.37 17.13 8.97
CA ARG A 111 9.35 18.21 9.24
C ARG A 111 9.44 19.21 8.08
N THR A 112 9.39 18.73 6.85
CA THR A 112 9.44 19.58 5.65
C THR A 112 8.63 18.93 4.54
N LYS A 113 7.74 19.71 3.91
CA LYS A 113 6.98 19.29 2.73
C LYS A 113 7.83 19.55 1.47
N SER A 114 8.47 18.50 0.95
CA SER A 114 9.34 18.63 -0.23
C SER A 114 8.58 18.83 -1.54
N ARG A 115 7.34 18.34 -1.64
CA ARG A 115 6.51 18.41 -2.86
C ARG A 115 5.04 18.67 -2.53
N SER A 116 4.34 19.34 -3.45
CA SER A 116 2.89 19.52 -3.38
C SER A 116 2.14 18.20 -3.53
N LEU A 117 2.65 17.28 -4.36
CA LEU A 117 2.09 15.95 -4.57
C LEU A 117 2.33 15.04 -3.35
N PRO A 118 1.28 14.43 -2.75
CA PRO A 118 1.43 13.54 -1.61
C PRO A 118 2.07 12.22 -2.05
N SER A 119 2.99 11.70 -1.24
CA SER A 119 3.58 10.38 -1.49
C SER A 119 2.55 9.26 -1.31
N GLU A 120 2.77 8.10 -1.92
CA GLU A 120 1.93 6.91 -1.74
C GLU A 120 1.84 6.50 -0.26
N ARG A 121 2.92 6.72 0.51
CA ARG A 121 2.94 6.51 1.96
C ARG A 121 1.98 7.46 2.69
N THR A 122 1.98 8.74 2.32
CA THR A 122 1.06 9.74 2.90
C THR A 122 -0.39 9.39 2.59
N VAL A 123 -0.69 9.07 1.33
CA VAL A 123 -2.03 8.66 0.91
C VAL A 123 -2.48 7.40 1.66
N LYS A 124 -1.61 6.39 1.76
CA LYS A 124 -1.88 5.17 2.52
C LYS A 124 -2.21 5.47 3.98
N PHE A 125 -1.47 6.37 4.62
CA PHE A 125 -1.71 6.75 6.02
C PHE A 125 -3.09 7.36 6.21
N VAL A 126 -3.46 8.33 5.36
CA VAL A 126 -4.78 8.98 5.39
C VAL A 126 -5.90 7.97 5.15
N ILE A 127 -5.81 7.18 4.07
CA ILE A 127 -6.83 6.19 3.73
C ILE A 127 -6.95 5.13 4.83
N ALA A 128 -5.85 4.68 5.42
CA ALA A 128 -5.90 3.71 6.52
C ALA A 128 -6.69 4.25 7.71
N ASN A 129 -6.52 5.52 8.06
CA ASN A 129 -7.29 6.15 9.13
C ASN A 129 -8.77 6.26 8.76
N LEU A 130 -9.09 6.72 7.55
CA LEU A 130 -10.46 6.82 7.07
C LEU A 130 -11.17 5.46 7.04
N LEU A 131 -10.49 4.41 6.58
CA LEU A 131 -11.03 3.04 6.58
C LEU A 131 -11.28 2.50 7.98
N ILE A 132 -10.45 2.88 8.97
CA ILE A 132 -10.69 2.48 10.36
C ILE A 132 -11.94 3.17 10.89
N VAL A 133 -12.08 4.48 10.66
CA VAL A 133 -13.27 5.24 11.08
C VAL A 133 -14.52 4.64 10.44
N ASP A 134 -14.51 4.42 9.12
CA ASP A 134 -15.63 3.83 8.38
C ASP A 134 -16.00 2.42 8.88
N LEU A 135 -15.00 1.59 9.19
CA LEU A 135 -15.21 0.25 9.76
C LEU A 135 -15.95 0.27 11.11
N PHE A 136 -15.82 1.34 11.89
CA PHE A 136 -16.52 1.51 13.16
C PHE A 136 -17.85 2.26 13.03
N SER A 137 -17.95 3.17 12.06
CA SER A 137 -19.17 3.96 11.81
C SER A 137 -20.24 3.18 11.03
N SER A 138 -19.85 2.21 10.20
CA SER A 138 -20.79 1.40 9.41
C SER A 138 -21.64 0.45 10.27
N ALA A 139 -22.92 0.29 9.91
CA ALA A 139 -23.85 -0.61 10.59
C ALA A 139 -23.29 -2.04 10.65
N PRO A 140 -22.99 -2.59 11.85
CA PRO A 140 -22.05 -3.69 11.95
C PRO A 140 -22.74 -5.03 11.68
N GLY A 141 -22.65 -5.50 10.44
CA GLY A 141 -22.97 -6.89 10.08
C GLY A 141 -22.12 -7.89 10.88
N ALA A 142 -22.57 -9.15 10.98
CA ALA A 142 -21.94 -10.17 11.83
C ALA A 142 -20.44 -10.39 11.56
N ILE A 143 -20.00 -10.21 10.31
CA ILE A 143 -18.60 -10.33 9.89
C ILE A 143 -17.77 -9.14 10.40
N ILE A 144 -18.26 -7.91 10.25
CA ILE A 144 -17.58 -6.70 10.72
C ILE A 144 -17.37 -6.76 12.24
N ARG A 145 -18.38 -7.22 13.00
CA ARG A 145 -18.24 -7.43 14.46
C ARG A 145 -17.14 -8.42 14.82
N LYS A 146 -17.02 -9.54 14.08
CA LYS A 146 -15.93 -10.51 14.27
C LYS A 146 -14.56 -9.91 13.98
N ILE A 147 -14.44 -9.11 12.91
CA ILE A 147 -13.20 -8.43 12.54
C ILE A 147 -12.79 -7.43 13.62
N GLN A 148 -13.73 -6.59 14.06
CA GLN A 148 -13.52 -5.61 15.13
C GLN A 148 -13.01 -6.31 16.40
N LYS A 149 -13.67 -7.39 16.83
CA LYS A 149 -13.30 -8.16 18.02
C LYS A 149 -11.93 -8.84 17.90
N TYR A 150 -11.55 -9.34 16.73
CA TYR A 150 -10.27 -10.04 16.53
C TYR A 150 -9.09 -9.07 16.42
N ARG A 151 -9.26 -7.95 15.69
CA ARG A 151 -8.19 -6.98 15.43
C ARG A 151 -7.97 -5.98 16.57
N PHE A 152 -9.04 -5.56 17.25
CA PHE A 152 -9.00 -4.44 18.20
C PHE A 152 -9.17 -4.83 19.67
N LYS A 153 -9.20 -6.14 19.99
CA LYS A 153 -9.30 -6.68 21.38
C LYS A 153 -8.23 -6.17 22.36
N LYS A 154 -7.15 -5.52 21.89
CA LYS A 154 -5.96 -5.16 22.68
C LYS A 154 -5.58 -3.68 22.65
N LYS A 155 -6.29 -2.83 21.90
CA LYS A 155 -6.03 -1.37 21.84
C LYS A 155 -7.36 -0.62 21.75
N MET A 156 -8.02 -0.48 22.89
CA MET A 156 -8.93 0.63 23.13
C MET A 156 -8.11 1.74 23.78
N LEU A 157 -7.48 2.58 22.96
CA LEU A 157 -7.27 3.98 23.32
C LEU A 157 -8.51 4.70 22.77
N LYS A 158 -9.20 5.39 23.68
CA LYS A 158 -10.57 5.89 23.55
C LYS A 158 -10.82 6.55 22.18
N PRO A 159 -11.93 6.23 21.48
CA PRO A 159 -12.40 7.05 20.37
C PRO A 159 -12.97 8.34 20.96
N GLY A 160 -12.29 9.46 20.71
CA GLY A 160 -12.75 10.77 21.14
C GLY A 160 -11.64 11.79 21.14
N VAL A 161 -11.24 12.25 19.95
CA VAL A 161 -11.08 13.67 19.60
C VAL A 161 -11.17 13.72 18.06
N LEU A 162 -12.38 13.85 17.54
CA LEU A 162 -12.55 14.65 16.33
C LEU A 162 -12.06 16.06 16.73
N PRO A 163 -11.23 16.77 15.95
CA PRO A 163 -11.02 18.18 16.22
C PRO A 163 -12.40 18.83 16.16
N GLU A 164 -12.86 19.21 17.34
CA GLU A 164 -14.02 20.04 17.57
C GLU A 164 -13.93 21.16 16.55
N LYS A 165 -14.98 21.25 15.73
CA LYS A 165 -15.14 22.38 14.82
C LYS A 165 -14.89 23.63 15.65
N LEU A 166 -14.04 24.52 15.13
CA LEU A 166 -13.98 25.92 15.55
C LEU A 166 -15.38 26.53 15.40
N VAL A 167 -16.23 26.30 16.40
CA VAL A 167 -17.43 27.08 16.65
C VAL A 167 -16.90 28.35 17.32
N PRO A 168 -17.07 29.54 16.71
CA PRO A 168 -16.73 30.77 17.41
C PRO A 168 -17.67 30.92 18.60
N ASP A 169 -17.11 31.24 19.76
CA ASP A 169 -17.88 31.49 20.98
C ASP A 169 -18.99 32.52 20.72
N PRO A 170 -20.25 32.23 21.12
CA PRO A 170 -21.38 33.16 20.94
C PRO A 170 -21.38 34.35 21.93
N GLU A 171 -20.24 34.67 22.57
CA GLU A 171 -20.10 35.81 23.50
C GLU A 171 -19.27 36.98 22.95
N MET A 172 -19.09 37.06 21.62
CA MET A 172 -18.59 38.27 20.96
C MET A 172 -19.70 39.03 20.21
N ALA A 173 -20.89 39.06 20.78
CA ALA A 173 -21.99 39.90 20.35
C ALA A 173 -22.16 41.10 21.30
N LEU A 174 -21.41 42.17 21.06
CA LEU A 174 -21.69 43.51 21.58
C LEU A 174 -21.26 44.54 20.51
N PRO A 175 -21.90 45.71 20.46
CA PRO A 175 -23.22 45.94 19.91
C PRO A 175 -23.13 46.81 18.64
N LYS A 176 -24.22 46.87 17.87
CA LYS A 176 -24.41 47.92 16.86
C LYS A 176 -24.28 49.29 17.54
N LEU A 177 -23.29 50.08 17.12
CA LEU A 177 -23.27 51.52 17.26
C LEU A 177 -23.58 52.08 15.87
N GLU A 178 -24.64 52.89 15.86
CA GLU A 178 -25.07 53.94 14.90
C GLU A 178 -24.43 53.98 13.50
#